data_AF-A0AAE1WWT0-F1
#
_entry.id   AF-A0AAE1WWT0-F1
#
_cell.length_a   1.000
_cell.length_b   1.000
_cell.length_c   1.000
_cell.angle_alpha   90.00
_cell.angle_beta   90.00
_cell.angle_gamma   90.00
#
_symmetry.space_group_name_H-M   'P 1'
#
loop_
_entity.id
_entity.type
_entity.pdbx_description
1 polymer ?
#
loop_
_entity_poly.entity_id
_entity_poly.type
_entity_poly.pdbx_seq_one_letter_code
_entity_poly.pdbx_strand_id
1 'polypeptide(L)'
;MEKKEDPKCSSAEVDDKSPKDELQELLQTLEQVTWDGLPLVKYCGCWVPVITFRTILAAQKHFKAKDTDIILSTMPKSGTTWLKALTFSIANRNAFPIDQSPLLTSTPHMLVPFLDLNVYWEQDNPDLETFPIQEFSPRTCISTCFLFPSMKPTVELSTSAETLWINEAFYMYCQGINAYGPFWDDILGYWNAHLENPEKVLFLKYEDLKEDITSQVKKIAEFIGFPFSVEEEEQGLIDQISRLCSFESLSNLTVNKRGDINGIAKNSSFFRKGQVGDWTNYLTPAMADRMKKLIDTKFEGSGLMFKT
;
A
#
# COMPACT_ATOMS: atom_id res chain seq x y z
N MET A 1 54.46 -23.27 50.89
CA MET A 1 53.01 -23.18 50.62
C MET A 1 52.74 -21.83 49.97
N GLU A 2 52.87 -21.77 48.65
CA GLU A 2 52.46 -20.62 47.84
C GLU A 2 51.14 -21.01 47.17
N LYS A 3 50.08 -20.22 47.38
CA LYS A 3 48.80 -20.35 46.68
C LYS A 3 48.93 -19.60 45.36
N LYS A 4 48.76 -20.32 44.25
CA LYS A 4 48.58 -19.72 42.91
C LYS A 4 47.17 -19.18 42.79
N GLU A 5 47.06 -17.93 42.35
CA GLU A 5 45.81 -17.25 42.00
C GLU A 5 45.31 -17.71 40.62
N ASP A 6 43.99 -17.88 40.51
CA ASP A 6 43.26 -18.20 39.29
C ASP A 6 43.29 -17.03 38.28
N PRO A 7 43.35 -17.29 36.96
CA PRO A 7 43.38 -16.24 35.96
C PRO A 7 42.00 -15.60 35.80
N LYS A 8 41.94 -14.27 35.94
CA LYS A 8 40.78 -13.44 35.60
C LYS A 8 40.33 -13.71 34.16
N CYS A 9 39.11 -14.22 34.03
CA CYS A 9 38.34 -14.21 32.79
C CYS A 9 38.13 -12.75 32.36
N SER A 10 38.72 -12.34 31.23
CA SER A 10 38.45 -11.03 30.63
C SER A 10 37.01 -11.02 30.16
N SER A 11 36.19 -10.15 30.74
CA SER A 11 34.88 -9.81 30.20
C SER A 11 35.06 -9.25 28.79
N ALA A 12 34.66 -10.03 27.78
CA ALA A 12 34.43 -9.50 26.45
C ALA A 12 33.37 -8.40 26.58
N GLU A 13 33.70 -7.20 26.10
CA GLU A 13 32.77 -6.09 26.00
C GLU A 13 31.59 -6.55 25.13
N VAL A 14 30.42 -6.66 25.74
CA VAL A 14 29.17 -6.83 25.02
C VAL A 14 28.89 -5.47 24.39
N ASP A 15 28.99 -5.41 23.07
CA ASP A 15 28.72 -4.22 22.26
C ASP A 15 27.22 -3.88 22.39
N ASP A 16 26.89 -3.04 23.38
CA ASP A 16 25.53 -2.54 23.66
C ASP A 16 25.18 -1.44 22.65
N LYS A 17 25.06 -1.82 21.38
CA LYS A 17 24.64 -0.91 20.32
C LYS A 17 23.16 -0.58 20.47
N SER A 18 22.82 0.69 20.35
CA SER A 18 21.41 1.07 20.36
C SER A 18 20.72 0.55 19.08
N PRO A 19 19.42 0.23 19.11
CA PRO A 19 18.68 -0.20 17.91
C PRO A 19 18.75 0.79 16.73
N LYS A 20 18.99 2.08 17.03
CA LYS A 20 19.19 3.11 16.00
C LYS A 20 20.54 2.99 15.30
N ASP A 21 21.58 2.60 16.03
CA ASP A 21 22.92 2.42 15.48
C ASP A 21 22.96 1.19 14.58
N GLU A 22 22.32 0.09 14.99
CA GLU A 22 22.18 -1.12 14.17
C GLU A 22 21.44 -0.85 12.85
N LEU A 23 20.34 -0.09 12.89
CA LEU A 23 19.60 0.29 11.68
C LEU A 23 20.45 1.13 10.73
N GLN A 24 21.22 2.08 11.28
CA GLN A 24 22.08 2.96 10.49
C GLN A 24 23.24 2.20 9.84
N GLU A 25 23.84 1.26 10.56
CA GLU A 25 24.86 0.34 10.03
C GLU A 25 24.26 -0.52 8.90
N LEU A 26 23.08 -1.11 9.12
CA LEU A 26 22.40 -1.91 8.11
C LEU A 26 22.14 -1.10 6.84
N LEU A 27 21.58 0.11 6.95
CA LEU A 27 21.32 0.99 5.80
C LEU A 27 22.58 1.26 4.97
N GLN A 28 23.75 1.39 5.61
CA GLN A 28 25.02 1.64 4.92
C GLN A 28 25.52 0.41 4.14
N THR A 29 25.10 -0.80 4.50
CA THR A 29 25.47 -2.02 3.78
C THR A 29 24.60 -2.30 2.55
N LEU A 30 23.44 -1.65 2.44
CA LEU A 30 22.48 -1.89 1.36
C LEU A 30 22.76 -1.01 0.14
N GLU A 31 22.42 -1.54 -1.04
CA GLU A 31 22.43 -0.78 -2.29
C GLU A 31 21.45 0.39 -2.16
N GLN A 32 21.89 1.60 -2.51
CA GLN A 32 21.12 2.84 -2.36
C GLN A 32 20.95 3.55 -3.70
N VAL A 33 19.79 4.17 -3.88
CA VAL A 33 19.48 5.00 -5.04
C VAL A 33 18.48 6.09 -4.63
N THR A 34 18.45 7.18 -5.38
CA THR A 34 17.42 8.22 -5.20
C THR A 34 16.45 8.15 -6.37
N TRP A 35 15.16 8.01 -6.08
CA TRP A 35 14.12 8.04 -7.10
C TRP A 35 13.09 9.12 -6.76
N ASP A 36 12.91 10.09 -7.67
CA ASP A 36 12.05 11.25 -7.45
C ASP A 36 12.36 12.01 -6.14
N GLY A 37 13.66 12.19 -5.85
CA GLY A 37 14.12 12.83 -4.61
C GLY A 37 13.95 11.97 -3.34
N LEU A 38 13.37 10.77 -3.45
CA LEU A 38 13.19 9.84 -2.34
C LEU A 38 14.37 8.87 -2.26
N PRO A 39 15.13 8.83 -1.15
CA PRO A 39 16.17 7.83 -0.96
C PRO A 39 15.54 6.44 -0.76
N LEU A 40 16.02 5.47 -1.54
CA LEU A 40 15.61 4.08 -1.50
C LEU A 40 16.82 3.19 -1.17
N VAL A 41 16.56 2.11 -0.44
CA VAL A 41 17.49 1.01 -0.19
C VAL A 41 16.96 -0.28 -0.79
N LYS A 42 17.83 -1.10 -1.36
CA LYS A 42 17.43 -2.42 -1.86
C LYS A 42 17.47 -3.44 -0.74
N TYR A 43 16.30 -4.02 -0.45
CA TYR A 43 16.14 -5.01 0.61
C TYR A 43 15.21 -6.13 0.13
N CYS A 44 15.64 -7.38 0.28
CA CYS A 44 14.91 -8.58 -0.18
C CYS A 44 14.47 -8.50 -1.66
N GLY A 45 15.28 -7.90 -2.52
CA GLY A 45 14.98 -7.74 -3.94
C GLY A 45 14.12 -6.52 -4.30
N CYS A 46 13.57 -5.81 -3.31
CA CYS A 46 12.71 -4.64 -3.51
C CYS A 46 13.41 -3.33 -3.10
N TRP A 47 13.06 -2.23 -3.76
CA TRP A 47 13.54 -0.88 -3.44
C TRP A 47 12.65 -0.21 -2.40
N VAL A 48 13.07 -0.16 -1.14
CA VAL A 48 12.26 0.35 -0.04
C VAL A 48 12.64 1.79 0.30
N PRO A 49 11.68 2.73 0.47
CA PRO A 49 11.99 4.06 0.99
C PRO A 49 12.69 4.00 2.34
N VAL A 50 13.79 4.74 2.49
CA VAL A 50 14.56 4.76 3.75
C VAL A 50 13.68 5.18 4.93
N ILE A 51 12.72 6.09 4.71
CA ILE A 51 11.79 6.59 5.73
C ILE A 51 10.87 5.49 6.30
N THR A 52 10.49 4.49 5.51
CA THR A 52 9.64 3.36 5.95
C THR A 52 10.45 2.10 6.27
N PHE A 53 11.76 2.11 6.02
CA PHE A 53 12.60 0.93 6.20
C PHE A 53 12.54 0.37 7.63
N ARG A 54 12.64 1.23 8.66
CA ARG A 54 12.49 0.81 10.05
C ARG A 54 11.13 0.15 10.31
N THR A 55 10.05 0.78 9.87
CA THR A 55 8.68 0.33 10.18
C THR A 55 8.37 -0.99 9.50
N ILE A 56 8.96 -1.25 8.33
CA ILE A 56 8.87 -2.53 7.63
C ILE A 56 9.62 -3.63 8.40
N LEU A 57 10.84 -3.36 8.87
CA LEU A 57 11.58 -4.32 9.70
C LEU A 57 10.85 -4.63 11.01
N ALA A 58 10.28 -3.60 11.66
CA ALA A 58 9.47 -3.76 12.85
C ALA A 58 8.22 -4.62 12.57
N ALA A 59 7.49 -4.33 11.50
CA ALA A 59 6.34 -5.13 11.09
C ALA A 59 6.74 -6.59 10.80
N GLN A 60 7.81 -6.83 10.05
CA GLN A 60 8.30 -8.19 9.77
C GLN A 60 8.63 -8.98 11.05
N LYS A 61 9.18 -8.31 12.07
CA LYS A 61 9.58 -8.95 13.33
C LYS A 61 8.41 -9.17 14.28
N HIS A 62 7.49 -8.21 14.37
CA HIS A 62 6.52 -8.11 15.45
C HIS A 62 5.08 -8.36 15.02
N PHE A 63 4.74 -8.24 13.74
CA PHE A 63 3.37 -8.47 13.28
C PHE A 63 2.99 -9.95 13.44
N LYS A 64 1.84 -10.18 14.09
CA LYS A 64 1.23 -11.49 14.26
C LYS A 64 -0.19 -11.44 13.73
N ALA A 65 -0.35 -11.96 12.52
CA ALA A 65 -1.67 -12.10 11.89
C ALA A 65 -2.56 -13.03 12.71
N LYS A 66 -3.86 -12.73 12.71
CA LYS A 66 -4.92 -13.61 13.17
C LYS A 66 -5.72 -14.11 11.97
N ASP A 67 -6.38 -15.25 12.13
CA ASP A 67 -7.25 -15.81 11.08
C ASP A 67 -8.44 -14.91 10.71
N THR A 68 -8.76 -13.93 11.57
CA THR A 68 -9.82 -12.93 11.35
C THR A 68 -9.35 -11.68 10.61
N ASP A 69 -8.04 -11.52 10.38
CA ASP A 69 -7.50 -10.31 9.74
C ASP A 69 -7.71 -10.40 8.22
N ILE A 70 -8.17 -9.30 7.61
CA ILE A 70 -8.12 -9.12 6.14
C ILE A 70 -6.97 -8.17 5.84
N ILE A 71 -6.08 -8.59 4.96
CA ILE A 71 -4.94 -7.79 4.53
C ILE A 71 -5.21 -7.24 3.13
N LEU A 72 -5.26 -5.92 3.00
CA LEU A 72 -5.36 -5.21 1.73
C LEU A 72 -3.96 -4.89 1.21
N SER A 73 -3.38 -5.83 0.44
CA SER A 73 -2.14 -5.56 -0.26
C SER A 73 -2.38 -4.83 -1.57
N THR A 74 -1.72 -3.69 -1.74
CA THR A 74 -1.79 -2.94 -2.99
C THR A 74 -0.44 -2.37 -3.34
N MET A 75 -0.11 -2.46 -4.63
CA MET A 75 0.84 -1.53 -5.21
C MET A 75 0.30 -0.11 -5.01
N PRO A 76 1.17 0.85 -4.77
CA PRO A 76 0.72 2.21 -4.61
C PRO A 76 -0.01 2.70 -5.87
N LYS A 77 -1.04 3.53 -5.66
CA LYS A 77 -1.80 4.18 -6.73
C LYS A 77 -2.54 3.20 -7.67
N SER A 78 -2.62 1.91 -7.32
CA SER A 78 -3.48 0.93 -7.98
C SER A 78 -4.89 0.84 -7.37
N GLY A 79 -5.34 1.88 -6.65
CA GLY A 79 -6.69 1.96 -6.09
C GLY A 79 -6.81 1.72 -4.58
N THR A 80 -5.73 1.76 -3.81
CA THR A 80 -5.72 1.51 -2.35
C THR A 80 -6.80 2.27 -1.58
N THR A 81 -6.93 3.58 -1.79
CA THR A 81 -7.94 4.42 -1.10
C THR A 81 -9.36 3.93 -1.36
N TRP A 82 -9.63 3.53 -2.61
CA TRP A 82 -10.95 3.06 -3.02
C TRP A 82 -11.23 1.68 -2.45
N LEU A 83 -10.27 0.76 -2.52
CA LEU A 83 -10.39 -0.58 -1.95
C LEU A 83 -10.57 -0.54 -0.42
N LYS A 84 -9.83 0.33 0.27
CA LYS A 84 -10.00 0.57 1.72
C LYS A 84 -11.43 1.01 2.04
N ALA A 85 -11.96 2.00 1.31
CA ALA A 85 -13.32 2.50 1.52
C ALA A 85 -14.37 1.41 1.27
N LEU A 86 -14.25 0.68 0.15
CA LEU A 86 -15.17 -0.41 -0.20
C LEU A 86 -15.15 -1.51 0.85
N THR A 87 -13.96 -2.02 1.20
CA THR A 87 -13.82 -3.13 2.16
C THR A 87 -14.36 -2.71 3.53
N PHE A 88 -14.04 -1.49 3.99
CA PHE A 88 -14.56 -0.95 5.24
C PHE A 88 -16.09 -0.87 5.23
N SER A 89 -16.69 -0.30 4.18
CA SER A 89 -18.13 -0.20 4.06
C SER A 89 -18.82 -1.56 4.00
N ILE A 90 -18.25 -2.53 3.28
CA ILE A 90 -18.81 -3.89 3.19
C ILE A 90 -18.79 -4.56 4.56
N ALA A 91 -17.64 -4.55 5.26
CA ALA A 91 -17.48 -5.26 6.53
C ALA A 91 -18.30 -4.63 7.68
N ASN A 92 -18.58 -3.33 7.62
CA ASN A 92 -19.23 -2.59 8.70
C ASN A 92 -20.64 -2.09 8.38
N ARG A 93 -21.24 -2.48 7.24
CA ARG A 93 -22.59 -2.01 6.82
C ARG A 93 -23.72 -2.34 7.81
N ASN A 94 -23.56 -3.39 8.61
CA ASN A 94 -24.54 -3.76 9.65
C ASN A 94 -24.35 -2.95 10.94
N ALA A 95 -23.17 -2.38 11.16
CA ALA A 95 -22.86 -1.55 12.31
C ALA A 95 -23.19 -0.07 12.05
N PHE A 96 -22.98 0.40 10.83
CA PHE A 96 -23.21 1.79 10.44
C PHE A 96 -24.14 1.88 9.22
N PRO A 97 -25.29 2.55 9.35
CA PRO A 97 -26.08 2.97 8.20
C PRO A 97 -25.23 3.83 7.24
N ILE A 98 -25.56 3.79 5.94
CA ILE A 98 -24.77 4.47 4.89
C ILE A 98 -24.62 5.97 5.13
N ASP A 99 -25.68 6.63 5.61
CA ASP A 99 -25.71 8.06 5.90
C ASP A 99 -24.97 8.46 7.20
N GLN A 100 -24.59 7.47 8.00
CA GLN A 100 -23.83 7.62 9.25
C GLN A 100 -22.47 6.91 9.18
N SER A 101 -22.03 6.56 7.96
CA SER A 101 -20.76 5.87 7.76
C SER A 101 -19.58 6.70 8.29
N PRO A 102 -18.64 6.08 9.03
CA PRO A 102 -17.40 6.74 9.45
C PRO A 102 -16.58 7.33 8.30
N LEU A 103 -16.78 6.89 7.05
CA LEU A 103 -16.14 7.49 5.88
C LEU A 103 -16.50 8.98 5.68
N LEU A 104 -17.62 9.44 6.25
CA LEU A 104 -18.04 10.84 6.17
C LEU A 104 -17.21 11.76 7.09
N THR A 105 -16.62 11.20 8.15
CA THR A 105 -15.89 11.95 9.20
C THR A 105 -14.43 11.52 9.35
N SER A 106 -14.02 10.42 8.73
CA SER A 106 -12.66 9.88 8.75
C SER A 106 -12.19 9.48 7.35
N THR A 107 -10.89 9.61 7.08
CA THR A 107 -10.35 9.17 5.78
C THR A 107 -10.32 7.64 5.70
N PRO A 108 -10.40 7.05 4.49
CA PRO A 108 -10.24 5.60 4.32
C PRO A 108 -8.93 5.06 4.90
N HIS A 109 -7.87 5.87 4.91
CA HIS A 109 -6.55 5.49 5.43
C HIS A 109 -6.48 5.46 6.97
N MET A 110 -7.37 6.18 7.64
CA MET A 110 -7.52 6.09 9.10
C MET A 110 -8.36 4.88 9.52
N LEU A 111 -9.44 4.62 8.77
CA LEU A 111 -10.36 3.51 9.06
C LEU A 111 -9.74 2.14 8.76
N VAL A 112 -8.91 2.08 7.72
CA VAL A 112 -8.09 0.91 7.39
C VAL A 112 -6.64 1.38 7.42
N PRO A 113 -5.88 1.20 8.51
CA PRO A 113 -4.53 1.72 8.67
C PRO A 113 -3.50 0.97 7.80
N PHE A 114 -2.38 1.64 7.52
CA PHE A 114 -1.21 0.99 6.96
C PHE A 114 -0.34 0.35 8.04
N LEU A 115 0.23 -0.84 7.78
CA LEU A 115 1.20 -1.44 8.71
C LEU A 115 2.40 -0.51 8.93
N ASP A 116 3.05 -0.10 7.85
CA ASP A 116 4.31 0.62 7.85
C ASP A 116 4.16 2.13 8.06
N LEU A 117 2.99 2.71 7.73
CA LEU A 117 2.74 4.15 7.87
C LEU A 117 1.80 4.53 9.02
N ASN A 118 1.13 3.59 9.69
CA ASN A 118 0.26 3.92 10.82
C ASN A 118 0.56 3.06 12.03
N VAL A 119 0.57 1.73 11.88
CA VAL A 119 0.68 0.81 13.01
C VAL A 119 2.08 0.85 13.63
N TYR A 120 3.11 0.69 12.82
CA TYR A 120 4.51 0.61 13.27
C TYR A 120 5.24 1.96 13.21
N TRP A 121 4.51 3.06 12.96
CA TRP A 121 5.10 4.38 12.77
C TRP A 121 5.74 4.92 14.05
N GLU A 122 5.02 4.89 15.17
CA GLU A 122 5.54 5.44 16.44
C GLU A 122 6.24 4.38 17.30
N GLN A 123 5.87 3.10 17.17
CA GLN A 123 6.34 2.02 18.03
C GLN A 123 6.77 0.81 17.20
N ASP A 124 7.88 0.17 17.56
CA ASP A 124 8.35 -1.04 16.89
C ASP A 124 7.54 -2.30 17.27
N ASN A 125 6.87 -2.30 18.42
CA ASN A 125 6.05 -3.41 18.90
C ASN A 125 4.75 -2.87 19.56
N PRO A 126 3.84 -2.28 18.76
CA PRO A 126 2.59 -1.75 19.26
C PRO A 126 1.69 -2.91 19.70
N ASP A 127 0.95 -2.73 20.79
CA ASP A 127 -0.13 -3.64 21.14
C ASP A 127 -1.34 -3.41 20.24
N LEU A 128 -1.52 -4.31 19.28
CA LEU A 128 -2.63 -4.27 18.34
C LEU A 128 -4.00 -4.48 19.02
N GLU A 129 -4.06 -4.95 20.27
CA GLU A 129 -5.34 -5.12 21.01
C GLU A 129 -5.82 -3.81 21.62
N THR A 130 -4.92 -2.87 21.88
CA THR A 130 -5.26 -1.55 22.45
C THR A 130 -5.17 -0.44 21.41
N PHE A 131 -4.80 -0.78 20.18
CA PHE A 131 -4.71 0.18 19.10
C PHE A 131 -6.12 0.74 18.79
N PRO A 132 -6.29 2.07 18.71
CA PRO A 132 -7.60 2.74 18.61
C PRO A 132 -8.44 2.43 17.35
N ILE A 133 -7.99 1.50 16.49
CA ILE A 133 -8.72 1.00 15.32
C ILE A 133 -10.00 0.26 15.74
N GLN A 134 -10.05 -0.26 16.97
CA GLN A 134 -11.15 -1.13 17.43
C GLN A 134 -12.52 -0.44 17.54
N GLU A 135 -12.60 0.88 17.63
CA GLU A 135 -13.91 1.55 17.73
C GLU A 135 -14.71 1.47 16.42
N PHE A 136 -14.07 1.24 15.27
CA PHE A 136 -14.73 1.30 13.95
C PHE A 136 -14.52 0.08 13.07
N SER A 137 -13.61 -0.81 13.42
CA SER A 137 -13.36 -2.06 12.69
C SER A 137 -12.82 -3.09 13.67
N PRO A 138 -13.30 -4.35 13.65
CA PRO A 138 -12.47 -5.42 14.17
C PRO A 138 -11.14 -5.39 13.39
N ARG A 139 -10.08 -6.04 13.89
CA ARG A 139 -8.74 -6.11 13.25
C ARG A 139 -8.73 -6.58 11.78
N THR A 140 -9.91 -6.94 11.30
CA THR A 140 -10.41 -7.17 9.96
C THR A 140 -9.79 -6.41 8.81
N CYS A 141 -9.16 -5.23 8.89
CA CYS A 141 -8.59 -4.60 7.69
C CYS A 141 -7.26 -3.89 7.99
N ILE A 142 -6.17 -4.42 7.46
CA ILE A 142 -4.87 -3.73 7.48
C ILE A 142 -4.33 -3.68 6.06
N SER A 143 -3.84 -2.52 5.63
CA SER A 143 -3.27 -2.40 4.30
C SER A 143 -1.75 -2.34 4.33
N THR A 144 -1.12 -3.00 3.37
CA THR A 144 0.25 -2.67 2.99
C THR A 144 0.15 -1.75 1.78
N CYS A 145 0.66 -0.52 1.92
CA CYS A 145 0.76 0.39 0.79
C CYS A 145 2.18 0.73 0.45
N PHE A 146 2.38 0.33 -0.77
CA PHE A 146 3.47 0.52 -1.64
C PHE A 146 4.07 1.89 -2.03
N LEU A 147 3.88 3.07 -1.40
CA LEU A 147 3.96 4.45 -2.02
C LEU A 147 4.53 4.63 -3.48
N PHE A 148 3.78 5.31 -4.36
CA PHE A 148 4.21 5.78 -5.70
C PHE A 148 4.00 7.30 -5.72
N PRO A 149 5.01 8.08 -6.13
CA PRO A 149 4.89 9.49 -6.35
C PRO A 149 3.91 9.75 -7.47
N SER A 150 3.19 10.84 -7.31
CA SER A 150 2.43 11.42 -8.42
C SER A 150 3.34 11.54 -9.66
N MET A 151 2.83 11.29 -10.87
CA MET A 151 3.48 11.68 -12.14
C MET A 151 3.53 13.22 -12.32
N LYS A 152 3.59 13.96 -11.21
CA LYS A 152 3.88 15.38 -11.17
C LYS A 152 5.08 15.56 -10.27
N PRO A 153 6.05 16.40 -10.66
CA PRO A 153 7.18 16.69 -9.80
C PRO A 153 6.67 17.27 -8.48
N THR A 154 7.35 16.95 -7.39
CA THR A 154 7.00 17.46 -6.05
C THR A 154 7.24 18.98 -5.93
N VAL A 155 7.87 19.59 -6.94
CA VAL A 155 8.20 21.01 -7.07
C VAL A 155 7.66 21.53 -8.40
N GLU A 156 7.17 22.76 -8.47
CA GLU A 156 6.83 23.41 -9.75
C GLU A 156 8.09 23.54 -10.61
N LEU A 157 8.16 22.76 -11.69
CA LEU A 157 9.27 22.74 -12.62
C LEU A 157 8.89 23.53 -13.89
N SER A 158 9.88 24.06 -14.61
CA SER A 158 9.64 24.55 -15.97
C SER A 158 9.21 23.39 -16.87
N THR A 159 8.46 23.65 -17.94
CA THR A 159 8.01 22.62 -18.88
C THR A 159 9.14 21.74 -19.45
N SER A 160 10.34 22.30 -19.63
CA SER A 160 11.53 21.53 -20.04
C SER A 160 12.09 20.66 -18.91
N ALA A 161 12.11 21.16 -17.67
CA ALA A 161 12.55 20.39 -16.50
C ALA A 161 11.54 19.31 -16.12
N GLU A 162 10.23 19.56 -16.27
CA GLU A 162 9.16 18.55 -16.11
C GLU A 162 9.35 17.40 -17.11
N THR A 163 9.67 17.73 -18.36
CA THR A 163 9.89 16.73 -19.42
C THR A 163 11.15 15.91 -19.17
N LEU A 164 12.24 16.51 -18.68
CA LEU A 164 13.46 15.78 -18.32
C LEU A 164 13.21 14.86 -17.11
N TRP A 165 12.52 15.38 -16.10
CA TRP A 165 12.16 14.64 -14.89
C TRP A 165 11.30 13.40 -15.19
N ILE A 166 10.23 13.55 -15.99
CA ILE A 166 9.35 12.42 -16.32
C ILE A 166 10.09 11.34 -17.11
N ASN A 167 11.04 11.72 -17.97
CA ASN A 167 11.84 10.77 -18.73
C ASN A 167 12.78 9.96 -17.82
N GLU A 168 13.44 10.62 -16.87
CA GLU A 168 14.31 9.94 -15.90
C GLU A 168 13.51 9.03 -14.97
N ALA A 169 12.44 9.54 -14.36
CA ALA A 169 11.57 8.76 -13.47
C ALA A 169 10.97 7.54 -14.19
N PHE A 170 10.52 7.70 -15.44
CA PHE A 170 10.02 6.61 -16.27
C PHE A 170 11.10 5.58 -16.61
N TYR A 171 12.32 6.02 -16.93
CA TYR A 171 13.43 5.13 -17.23
C TYR A 171 13.81 4.27 -16.02
N MET A 172 13.94 4.90 -14.85
CA MET A 172 14.19 4.21 -13.58
C MET A 172 13.07 3.22 -13.25
N TYR A 173 11.81 3.63 -13.43
CA TYR A 173 10.65 2.75 -13.25
C TYR A 173 10.69 1.53 -14.17
N CYS A 174 11.08 1.69 -15.44
CA CYS A 174 11.27 0.56 -16.36
C CYS A 174 12.42 -0.39 -15.95
N GLN A 175 13.37 0.09 -15.16
CA GLN A 175 14.43 -0.73 -14.56
C GLN A 175 13.99 -1.37 -13.24
N GLY A 176 12.76 -1.10 -12.78
CA GLY A 176 12.25 -1.57 -11.50
C GLY A 176 12.69 -0.71 -10.32
N ILE A 177 13.38 0.41 -10.59
CA ILE A 177 13.83 1.35 -9.58
C ILE A 177 12.71 2.37 -9.34
N ASN A 178 11.88 2.04 -8.36
CA ASN A 178 10.83 2.90 -7.84
C ASN A 178 10.56 2.48 -6.41
N ALA A 179 9.91 3.34 -5.63
CA ALA A 179 9.47 2.95 -4.29
C ALA A 179 8.65 1.65 -4.38
N TYR A 180 9.16 0.67 -3.66
CA TYR A 180 8.75 -0.72 -3.53
C TYR A 180 8.67 -1.52 -4.84
N GLY A 181 9.41 -1.06 -5.85
CA GLY A 181 9.65 -1.81 -7.07
C GLY A 181 10.68 -2.92 -6.88
N PRO A 182 10.83 -3.80 -7.88
CA PRO A 182 10.15 -3.75 -9.17
C PRO A 182 8.67 -4.16 -9.11
N PHE A 183 7.81 -3.42 -9.81
CA PHE A 183 6.36 -3.64 -9.73
C PHE A 183 5.90 -5.02 -10.23
N TRP A 184 6.63 -5.61 -11.18
CA TRP A 184 6.25 -6.90 -11.75
C TRP A 184 6.44 -8.05 -10.77
N ASP A 185 7.45 -8.00 -9.88
CA ASP A 185 7.69 -9.06 -8.90
C ASP A 185 6.57 -9.07 -7.85
N ASP A 186 6.12 -7.91 -7.38
CA ASP A 186 5.00 -7.79 -6.43
C ASP A 186 3.70 -8.31 -7.06
N ILE A 187 3.37 -7.83 -8.28
CA ILE A 187 2.15 -8.24 -8.96
C ILE A 187 2.15 -9.74 -9.25
N LEU A 188 3.24 -10.30 -9.77
CA LEU A 188 3.33 -11.73 -10.08
C LEU A 188 3.35 -12.58 -8.82
N GLY A 189 3.96 -12.11 -7.73
CA GLY A 189 3.91 -12.77 -6.44
C GLY A 189 2.49 -12.97 -5.94
N TYR A 190 1.68 -11.89 -5.91
CA TYR A 190 0.27 -11.99 -5.51
C TYR A 190 -0.61 -12.70 -6.53
N TRP A 191 -0.30 -12.62 -7.83
CA TRP A 191 -1.00 -13.38 -8.86
C TRP A 191 -0.79 -14.88 -8.69
N ASN A 192 0.45 -15.32 -8.49
CA ASN A 192 0.76 -16.73 -8.25
C ASN A 192 0.12 -17.22 -6.94
N ALA A 193 0.19 -16.41 -5.87
CA ALA A 193 -0.48 -16.74 -4.61
C ALA A 193 -2.01 -16.87 -4.77
N HIS A 194 -2.63 -16.04 -5.61
CA HIS A 194 -4.04 -16.16 -5.98
C HIS A 194 -4.34 -17.46 -6.74
N LEU A 195 -3.49 -17.86 -7.69
CA LEU A 195 -3.66 -19.12 -8.42
C LEU A 195 -3.48 -20.34 -7.51
N GLU A 196 -2.52 -20.29 -6.58
CA GLU A 196 -2.24 -21.38 -5.65
C GLU A 196 -3.29 -21.50 -4.55
N ASN A 197 -3.86 -20.38 -4.08
CA ASN A 197 -4.78 -20.36 -2.95
C ASN A 197 -5.90 -19.32 -3.13
N PRO A 198 -6.82 -19.52 -4.09
CA PRO A 198 -7.86 -18.54 -4.43
C PRO A 198 -8.84 -18.28 -3.28
N GLU A 199 -8.96 -19.22 -2.34
CA GLU A 199 -9.78 -19.09 -1.13
C GLU A 199 -9.15 -18.14 -0.09
N LYS A 200 -7.84 -17.88 -0.18
CA LYS A 200 -7.08 -17.01 0.75
C LYS A 200 -6.55 -15.74 0.13
N VAL A 201 -6.43 -15.68 -1.20
CA VAL A 201 -5.90 -14.52 -1.92
C VAL A 201 -6.84 -14.20 -3.08
N LEU A 202 -7.50 -13.04 -3.00
CA LEU A 202 -8.30 -12.48 -4.08
C LEU A 202 -7.47 -11.46 -4.85
N PHE A 203 -7.24 -11.73 -6.14
CA PHE A 203 -6.61 -10.77 -7.04
C PHE A 203 -7.66 -9.89 -7.73
N LEU A 204 -7.46 -8.57 -7.66
CA LEU A 204 -8.34 -7.55 -8.24
C LEU A 204 -7.55 -6.61 -9.16
N LYS A 205 -8.19 -6.18 -10.25
CA LYS A 205 -7.65 -5.17 -11.17
C LYS A 205 -8.48 -3.90 -11.06
N TYR A 206 -7.82 -2.76 -10.99
CA TYR A 206 -8.49 -1.46 -10.86
C TYR A 206 -9.46 -1.20 -12.02
N GLU A 207 -9.07 -1.58 -13.23
CA GLU A 207 -9.86 -1.44 -14.44
C GLU A 207 -11.16 -2.26 -14.39
N ASP A 208 -11.11 -3.47 -13.83
CA ASP A 208 -12.29 -4.32 -13.70
C ASP A 208 -13.26 -3.75 -12.65
N LEU A 209 -12.76 -3.14 -11.56
CA LEU A 209 -13.60 -2.37 -10.62
C LEU A 209 -14.26 -1.16 -11.28
N LYS A 210 -13.55 -0.48 -12.18
CA LYS A 210 -14.08 0.69 -12.90
C LYS A 210 -15.13 0.30 -13.94
N GLU A 211 -14.99 -0.87 -14.54
CA GLU A 211 -15.90 -1.36 -15.58
C GLU A 211 -17.21 -1.90 -15.00
N ASP A 212 -17.14 -2.72 -13.96
CA ASP A 212 -18.32 -3.31 -13.31
C ASP A 212 -18.15 -3.32 -11.79
N ILE A 213 -18.48 -2.17 -11.19
CA ILE A 213 -18.36 -2.01 -9.75
C ILE A 213 -19.29 -2.94 -8.96
N THR A 214 -20.49 -3.21 -9.46
CA THR A 214 -21.50 -4.02 -8.77
C THR A 214 -21.01 -5.45 -8.61
N SER A 215 -20.53 -6.07 -9.70
CA SER A 215 -20.00 -7.43 -9.65
C SER A 215 -18.73 -7.52 -8.80
N GLN A 216 -17.82 -6.53 -8.89
CA GLN A 216 -16.59 -6.54 -8.09
C GLN A 216 -16.87 -6.35 -6.59
N VAL A 217 -17.83 -5.50 -6.21
CA VAL A 217 -18.22 -5.31 -4.80
C VAL A 217 -18.81 -6.58 -4.21
N LYS A 218 -19.66 -7.29 -4.96
CA LYS A 218 -20.16 -8.61 -4.55
C LYS A 218 -19.02 -9.62 -4.37
N LYS A 219 -18.11 -9.69 -5.35
CA LYS A 219 -16.94 -10.58 -5.30
C LYS A 219 -16.06 -10.32 -4.07
N ILE A 220 -15.81 -9.05 -3.74
CA ILE A 220 -15.08 -8.67 -2.53
C ILE A 220 -15.84 -9.16 -1.30
N ALA A 221 -17.14 -8.84 -1.20
CA ALA A 221 -17.98 -9.17 -0.06
C ALA A 221 -18.06 -10.67 0.21
N GLU A 222 -18.23 -11.48 -0.83
CA GLU A 222 -18.20 -12.95 -0.74
C GLU A 222 -16.85 -13.43 -0.21
N PHE A 223 -15.75 -12.96 -0.80
CA PHE A 223 -14.40 -13.38 -0.44
C PHE A 223 -14.03 -13.04 1.01
N ILE A 224 -14.42 -11.85 1.49
CA ILE A 224 -14.11 -11.42 2.87
C ILE A 224 -15.08 -11.98 3.92
N GLY A 225 -16.02 -12.85 3.54
CA GLY A 225 -16.95 -13.49 4.45
C GLY A 225 -18.15 -12.63 4.87
N PHE A 226 -18.46 -11.59 4.10
CA PHE A 226 -19.61 -10.70 4.33
C PHE A 226 -20.52 -10.63 3.09
N PRO A 227 -20.99 -11.75 2.51
CA PRO A 227 -21.82 -11.75 1.30
C PRO A 227 -23.10 -10.93 1.50
N PHE A 228 -23.61 -10.34 0.42
CA PHE A 228 -24.87 -9.61 0.45
C PHE A 228 -26.06 -10.57 0.47
N SER A 229 -27.11 -10.24 1.24
CA SER A 229 -28.38 -10.96 1.17
C SER A 229 -29.20 -10.53 -0.04
N VAL A 230 -30.18 -11.34 -0.46
CA VAL A 230 -31.10 -10.98 -1.56
C VAL A 230 -31.83 -9.68 -1.24
N GLU A 231 -32.25 -9.48 0.01
CA GLU A 231 -32.91 -8.27 0.45
C GLU A 231 -31.99 -7.04 0.39
N GLU A 232 -30.72 -7.17 0.78
CA GLU A 232 -29.73 -6.09 0.65
C GLU A 232 -29.53 -5.69 -0.82
N GLU A 233 -29.51 -6.67 -1.73
CA GLU A 233 -29.41 -6.43 -3.16
C GLU A 233 -30.67 -5.73 -3.71
N GLU A 234 -31.86 -6.23 -3.37
CA GLU A 234 -33.15 -5.65 -3.80
C GLU A 234 -33.34 -4.21 -3.28
N GLN A 235 -32.78 -3.89 -2.11
CA GLN A 235 -32.77 -2.53 -1.54
C GLN A 235 -31.69 -1.63 -2.17
N GLY A 236 -30.89 -2.16 -3.10
CA GLY A 236 -29.84 -1.42 -3.78
C GLY A 236 -28.67 -1.04 -2.87
N LEU A 237 -28.39 -1.81 -1.82
CA LEU A 237 -27.32 -1.49 -0.87
C LEU A 237 -25.94 -1.44 -1.55
N ILE A 238 -25.70 -2.30 -2.54
CA ILE A 238 -24.46 -2.32 -3.31
C ILE A 238 -24.26 -0.98 -4.05
N ASP A 239 -25.32 -0.43 -4.64
CA ASP A 239 -25.28 0.87 -5.31
C ASP A 239 -25.08 2.02 -4.32
N GLN A 240 -25.63 1.90 -3.11
CA GLN A 240 -25.43 2.88 -2.05
C GLN A 240 -23.97 2.90 -1.57
N ILE A 241 -23.38 1.72 -1.29
CA ILE A 241 -21.96 1.57 -0.92
C ILE A 241 -21.06 2.08 -2.05
N SER A 242 -21.34 1.70 -3.29
CA SER A 242 -20.57 2.10 -4.47
C SER A 242 -20.58 3.62 -4.67
N ARG A 243 -21.75 4.26 -4.47
CA ARG A 243 -21.89 5.73 -4.53
C ARG A 243 -21.13 6.41 -3.39
N LEU A 244 -21.27 5.94 -2.15
CA LEU A 244 -20.57 6.48 -0.99
C LEU A 244 -19.04 6.43 -1.19
N CYS A 245 -18.54 5.29 -1.66
CA CYS A 245 -17.10 5.03 -1.87
C CYS A 245 -16.58 5.60 -3.20
N SER A 246 -17.41 6.23 -4.02
CA SER A 246 -17.02 6.73 -5.32
C SER A 246 -15.96 7.83 -5.21
N PHE A 247 -15.18 8.01 -6.28
CA PHE A 247 -14.21 9.10 -6.38
C PHE A 247 -14.87 10.47 -6.13
N GLU A 248 -16.02 10.72 -6.74
CA GLU A 248 -16.75 11.99 -6.61
C GLU A 248 -17.20 12.25 -5.17
N SER A 249 -17.77 11.24 -4.51
CA SER A 249 -18.17 11.34 -3.10
C SER A 249 -16.96 11.59 -2.20
N LEU A 250 -15.98 10.68 -2.21
CA LEU A 250 -14.86 10.73 -1.28
C LEU A 250 -13.98 11.98 -1.49
N SER A 251 -13.71 12.36 -2.74
CA SER A 251 -12.87 13.53 -3.04
C SER A 251 -13.50 14.86 -2.60
N ASN A 252 -14.83 14.90 -2.43
CA ASN A 252 -15.54 16.10 -2.03
C ASN A 252 -15.63 16.32 -0.51
N LEU A 253 -15.47 15.26 0.28
CA LEU A 253 -15.50 15.32 1.74
C LEU A 253 -14.35 16.16 2.32
N THR A 254 -14.66 17.04 3.28
CA THR A 254 -13.67 17.95 3.88
C THR A 254 -12.51 17.20 4.55
N VAL A 255 -12.78 16.04 5.14
CA VAL A 255 -11.78 15.19 5.83
C VAL A 255 -10.71 14.67 4.87
N ASN A 256 -11.08 14.46 3.60
CA ASN A 256 -10.17 14.02 2.54
C ASN A 256 -9.39 15.18 1.89
N LYS A 257 -9.75 16.44 2.21
CA LYS A 257 -9.07 17.64 1.69
C LYS A 257 -8.06 18.24 2.67
N ARG A 258 -8.11 17.87 3.96
CA ARG A 258 -7.30 18.45 5.04
C ARG A 258 -6.49 17.38 5.75
N GLY A 259 -5.32 17.75 6.27
CA GLY A 259 -4.40 16.85 6.96
C GLY A 259 -3.53 16.02 6.01
N ASP A 260 -2.77 15.11 6.60
CA ASP A 260 -1.76 14.28 5.94
C ASP A 260 -1.51 13.01 6.76
N ILE A 261 -0.75 12.08 6.16
CA ILE A 261 -0.24 10.89 6.82
C ILE A 261 1.23 11.15 7.17
N ASN A 262 1.51 11.44 8.45
CA ASN A 262 2.85 11.63 9.06
C ASN A 262 3.78 12.62 8.32
N GLY A 263 3.22 13.65 7.68
CA GLY A 263 3.95 14.59 6.85
C GLY A 263 4.41 14.04 5.49
N ILE A 264 4.14 12.76 5.19
CA ILE A 264 4.57 12.07 3.97
C ILE A 264 3.63 12.38 2.81
N ALA A 265 2.32 12.31 3.05
CA ALA A 265 1.32 12.46 2.00
C ALA A 265 0.11 13.25 2.48
N LYS A 266 -0.19 14.38 1.82
CA LYS A 266 -1.41 15.17 2.07
C LYS A 266 -2.64 14.35 1.68
N ASN A 267 -3.72 14.44 2.47
CA ASN A 267 -4.96 13.69 2.20
C ASN A 267 -5.54 13.98 0.81
N SER A 268 -5.45 15.24 0.36
CA SER A 268 -5.91 15.64 -0.98
C SER A 268 -5.13 14.97 -2.13
N SER A 269 -3.89 14.53 -1.90
CA SER A 269 -3.06 13.89 -2.94
C SER A 269 -3.51 12.47 -3.31
N PHE A 270 -4.37 11.86 -2.50
CA PHE A 270 -4.99 10.56 -2.81
C PHE A 270 -6.11 10.67 -3.86
N PHE A 271 -6.65 11.87 -4.10
CA PHE A 271 -7.75 12.13 -5.02
C PHE A 271 -7.30 13.02 -6.19
N ARG A 272 -7.03 12.42 -7.36
CA ARG A 272 -6.55 13.14 -8.55
C ARG A 272 -7.57 13.20 -9.70
N LYS A 273 -7.83 12.07 -10.35
CA LYS A 273 -8.81 11.95 -11.45
C LYS A 273 -9.71 10.72 -11.35
N GLY A 274 -9.21 9.60 -10.84
CA GLY A 274 -9.99 8.36 -10.71
C GLY A 274 -10.45 7.76 -12.05
N GLN A 275 -9.61 7.90 -13.09
CA GLN A 275 -9.90 7.53 -14.48
C GLN A 275 -8.84 6.57 -15.02
N VAL A 276 -9.27 5.66 -15.90
CA VAL A 276 -8.40 4.75 -16.66
C VAL A 276 -7.89 5.47 -17.91
N GLY A 277 -6.66 5.19 -18.34
CA GLY A 277 -6.10 5.72 -19.60
C GLY A 277 -5.47 7.12 -19.52
N ASP A 278 -5.44 7.74 -18.34
CA ASP A 278 -4.90 9.10 -18.17
C ASP A 278 -3.38 9.21 -18.42
N TRP A 279 -2.68 8.06 -18.49
CA TRP A 279 -1.26 8.00 -18.85
C TRP A 279 -0.97 8.60 -20.25
N THR A 280 -1.95 8.61 -21.15
CA THR A 280 -1.84 9.21 -22.50
C THR A 280 -1.56 10.72 -22.48
N ASN A 281 -1.89 11.40 -21.37
CA ASN A 281 -1.59 12.82 -21.17
C ASN A 281 -0.14 13.10 -20.74
N TYR A 282 0.62 12.06 -20.40
CA TYR A 282 1.96 12.18 -19.79
C TYR A 282 3.03 11.40 -20.55
N LEU A 283 2.71 10.18 -20.99
CA LEU A 283 3.66 9.31 -21.68
C LEU A 283 3.61 9.54 -23.18
N THR A 284 4.79 9.65 -23.79
CA THR A 284 4.90 9.62 -25.26
C THR A 284 4.52 8.21 -25.79
N PRO A 285 4.11 8.09 -27.06
CA PRO A 285 3.85 6.78 -27.66
C PRO A 285 5.02 5.79 -27.54
N ALA A 286 6.26 6.27 -27.61
CA ALA A 286 7.45 5.43 -27.44
C ALA A 286 7.63 4.93 -26.00
N MET A 287 7.32 5.77 -24.99
CA MET A 287 7.32 5.34 -23.58
C MET A 287 6.22 4.31 -23.33
N ALA A 288 5.02 4.55 -23.85
CA ALA A 288 3.91 3.61 -23.72
C ALA A 288 4.22 2.24 -24.36
N ASP A 289 4.78 2.24 -25.58
CA ASP A 289 5.22 1.01 -26.26
C ASP A 289 6.32 0.28 -25.48
N ARG A 290 7.29 1.02 -24.92
CA ARG A 290 8.34 0.43 -24.07
C ARG A 290 7.76 -0.23 -22.81
N MET A 291 6.81 0.45 -22.14
CA MET A 291 6.15 -0.09 -20.95
C MET A 291 5.33 -1.34 -21.30
N LYS A 292 4.58 -1.29 -22.40
CA LYS A 292 3.82 -2.45 -22.89
C LYS A 292 4.73 -3.65 -23.13
N LYS A 293 5.81 -3.48 -23.91
CA LYS A 293 6.79 -4.56 -24.17
C LYS A 293 7.41 -5.10 -22.89
N LEU A 294 7.70 -4.23 -21.91
CA LEU A 294 8.21 -4.64 -20.61
C LEU A 294 7.21 -5.52 -19.87
N ILE A 295 5.94 -5.10 -19.79
CA ILE A 295 4.87 -5.89 -19.18
C ILE A 295 4.70 -7.21 -19.92
N ASP A 296 4.57 -7.20 -21.24
CA ASP A 296 4.41 -8.42 -22.04
C ASP A 296 5.55 -9.42 -21.80
N THR A 297 6.80 -8.92 -21.72
CA THR A 297 7.98 -9.76 -21.45
C THR A 297 8.00 -10.28 -20.00
N LYS A 298 7.72 -9.42 -19.03
CA LYS A 298 7.81 -9.78 -17.60
C LYS A 298 6.68 -10.72 -17.17
N PHE A 299 5.52 -10.59 -17.80
CA PHE A 299 4.31 -11.35 -17.48
C PHE A 299 4.12 -12.55 -18.42
N GLU A 300 5.05 -12.79 -19.35
CA GLU A 300 5.02 -13.93 -20.26
C GLU A 300 4.86 -15.24 -19.48
N GLY A 301 3.93 -16.08 -19.92
CA GLY A 301 3.65 -17.38 -19.30
C GLY A 301 2.86 -17.33 -17.98
N SER A 302 2.62 -16.15 -17.38
CA SER A 302 1.85 -16.03 -16.14
C SER A 302 0.33 -16.22 -16.31
N GLY A 303 -0.18 -16.01 -17.53
CA GLY A 303 -1.61 -15.95 -17.83
C GLY A 303 -2.30 -14.66 -17.36
N LEU A 304 -1.59 -13.75 -16.67
CA LEU A 304 -2.11 -12.45 -16.27
C LEU A 304 -2.08 -11.48 -17.44
N MET A 305 -3.24 -10.90 -17.76
CA MET A 305 -3.38 -9.89 -18.81
C MET A 305 -4.04 -8.62 -18.27
N PHE A 306 -3.51 -7.48 -18.68
CA PHE A 306 -4.09 -6.16 -18.42
C PHE A 306 -4.78 -5.63 -19.67
N LYS A 307 -5.90 -4.94 -19.48
CA LYS A 307 -6.57 -4.21 -20.55
C LYS A 307 -5.71 -2.98 -20.88
N THR A 308 -5.33 -2.83 -22.15
CA THR A 308 -4.60 -1.65 -22.66
C THR A 308 -5.55 -0.57 -23.14
#